data_AF-A0A7S2QIT1-F1
#
_entry.id   AF-A0A7S2QIT1-F1
#
_cell.length_a   1.000
_cell.length_b   1.000
_cell.length_c   1.000
_cell.angle_alpha   90.00
_cell.angle_beta   90.00
_cell.angle_gamma   90.00
#
_symmetry.space_group_name_H-M   'P 1'
#
loop_
_entity.id
_entity.type
_entity.pdbx_description
1 polymer ?
#
loop_
_entity_poly.entity_id
_entity_poly.type
_entity_poly.pdbx_seq_one_letter_code
_entity_poly.pdbx_strand_id
1 'polypeptide(L)'
;AAEEPFGTTSLCAETDCMCDAGSRSSWGTRKRTFCCHHFGMGCPADGSISPLQRVGRLVSELQGCATQCELDGVTAHCTERVLYAAKNRFAFDPNKCQSAHTLVQGLCPF
;
A
#
# COMPACT_ATOMS: atom_id res chain seq x y z
N ALA A 1 -12.24 -38.30 8.20
CA ALA A 1 -12.36 -36.86 7.89
C ALA A 1 -12.58 -36.77 6.39
N ALA A 2 -13.60 -36.13 5.84
CA ALA A 2 -14.72 -35.35 6.34
C ALA A 2 -16.00 -35.98 5.69
N GLU A 3 -17.23 -35.60 5.98
CA GLU A 3 -17.88 -34.33 5.66
C GLU A 3 -19.20 -34.23 6.46
N GLU A 4 -19.86 -33.07 6.33
CA GLU A 4 -21.17 -32.63 6.86
C GLU A 4 -21.15 -31.92 8.23
N PRO A 5 -22.00 -30.89 8.49
CA PRO A 5 -23.02 -30.25 7.64
C PRO A 5 -23.06 -28.70 7.73
N PHE A 6 -22.93 -27.97 6.62
CA PHE A 6 -23.33 -26.54 6.60
C PHE A 6 -24.75 -26.42 6.06
N GLY A 7 -25.70 -26.87 6.87
CA GLY A 7 -27.10 -26.52 6.66
C GLY A 7 -27.31 -25.04 6.92
N THR A 8 -27.73 -24.29 5.90
CA THR A 8 -29.00 -23.54 5.93
C THR A 8 -29.23 -22.99 4.53
N THR A 9 -30.39 -23.34 3.98
CA THR A 9 -30.94 -22.89 2.70
C THR A 9 -30.97 -21.35 2.61
N SER A 10 -29.88 -20.77 2.13
CA SER A 10 -29.88 -19.43 1.55
C SER A 10 -29.92 -19.61 0.03
N LEU A 11 -30.94 -19.06 -0.63
CA LEU A 11 -31.04 -19.05 -2.10
C LEU A 11 -29.91 -18.26 -2.78
N CYS A 12 -29.05 -17.61 -1.99
CA CYS A 12 -27.89 -16.88 -2.42
C CYS A 12 -26.65 -17.79 -2.41
N ALA A 13 -25.89 -17.82 -3.50
CA ALA A 13 -24.58 -18.43 -3.50
C ALA A 13 -23.69 -17.79 -2.42
N GLU A 14 -22.82 -18.57 -1.79
CA GLU A 14 -21.84 -18.08 -0.79
C GLU A 14 -20.96 -16.94 -1.35
N THR A 15 -20.80 -16.88 -2.67
CA THR A 15 -20.03 -15.89 -3.42
C THR A 15 -20.82 -14.65 -3.84
N ASP A 16 -22.14 -14.62 -3.62
CA ASP A 16 -22.97 -13.46 -3.98
C ASP A 16 -22.92 -12.38 -2.88
N CYS A 17 -22.20 -11.29 -3.19
CA CYS A 17 -21.94 -10.20 -2.26
C CYS A 17 -23.11 -9.22 -2.08
N MET A 18 -24.21 -9.36 -2.83
CA MET A 18 -25.35 -8.41 -2.80
C MET A 18 -26.65 -9.02 -2.29
N CYS A 19 -26.72 -10.35 -2.19
CA CYS A 19 -27.96 -11.06 -1.91
C CYS A 19 -28.38 -11.09 -0.43
N ASP A 20 -27.51 -10.65 0.50
CA ASP A 20 -27.87 -10.54 1.92
C ASP A 20 -28.26 -9.09 2.27
N ALA A 21 -29.52 -8.89 2.66
CA ALA A 21 -30.04 -7.59 3.10
C ALA A 21 -29.53 -7.16 4.48
N GLY A 22 -28.73 -8.00 5.14
CA GLY A 22 -28.11 -7.73 6.44
C GLY A 22 -26.82 -6.91 6.33
N SER A 23 -26.35 -6.44 7.49
CA SER A 23 -25.08 -5.73 7.59
C SER A 23 -23.92 -6.63 7.18
N ARG A 24 -23.00 -6.14 6.36
CA ARG A 24 -21.80 -6.88 5.89
C ARG A 24 -20.91 -7.46 7.01
N SER A 25 -21.13 -7.02 8.25
CA SER A 25 -20.50 -7.51 9.47
C SER A 25 -21.04 -8.87 9.94
N SER A 26 -22.28 -9.23 9.61
CA SER A 26 -22.89 -10.52 9.97
C SER A 26 -22.64 -11.63 8.95
N TRP A 27 -21.93 -11.33 7.85
CA TRP A 27 -21.53 -12.32 6.88
C TRP A 27 -20.53 -13.31 7.49
N GLY A 28 -20.62 -14.58 7.10
CA GLY A 28 -19.61 -15.58 7.44
C GLY A 28 -18.23 -15.22 6.91
N THR A 29 -17.18 -15.66 7.61
CA THR A 29 -15.77 -15.31 7.30
C THR A 29 -15.40 -15.57 5.84
N ARG A 30 -15.83 -16.72 5.27
CA ARG A 30 -15.52 -17.09 3.88
C ARG A 30 -16.12 -16.13 2.85
N LYS A 31 -17.41 -15.80 2.99
CA LYS A 31 -18.10 -14.80 2.14
C LYS A 31 -17.44 -13.43 2.25
N ARG A 32 -17.11 -12.98 3.46
CA ARG A 32 -16.41 -11.71 3.70
C ARG A 32 -15.05 -11.66 3.02
N THR A 33 -14.26 -12.71 3.14
CA THR A 33 -12.94 -12.78 2.50
C THR A 33 -13.05 -12.73 0.98
N PHE A 34 -13.96 -13.52 0.40
CA PHE A 34 -14.18 -13.54 -1.04
C PHE A 34 -14.67 -12.18 -1.56
N CYS A 35 -15.70 -11.63 -0.95
CA CYS A 35 -16.27 -10.33 -1.33
C CYS A 35 -15.31 -9.16 -1.08
N CYS A 36 -14.47 -9.24 -0.05
CA CYS A 36 -13.42 -8.25 0.19
C CYS A 36 -12.36 -8.30 -0.92
N HIS A 37 -11.95 -9.51 -1.34
CA HIS A 37 -10.91 -9.67 -2.35
C HIS A 37 -11.36 -9.26 -3.75
N HIS A 38 -12.57 -9.66 -4.15
CA HIS A 38 -13.06 -9.45 -5.51
C HIS A 38 -13.86 -8.15 -5.68
N PHE A 39 -14.56 -7.70 -4.64
CA PHE A 39 -15.49 -6.57 -4.72
C PHE A 39 -15.21 -5.46 -3.68
N GLY A 40 -14.22 -5.63 -2.80
CA GLY A 40 -13.90 -4.67 -1.75
C GLY A 40 -14.97 -4.53 -0.65
N MET A 41 -15.90 -5.49 -0.52
CA MET A 41 -17.03 -5.42 0.40
C MET A 41 -16.88 -6.37 1.60
N GLY A 42 -17.21 -5.90 2.80
CA GLY A 42 -17.24 -6.74 4.01
C GLY A 42 -15.88 -7.04 4.65
N CYS A 43 -14.81 -6.32 4.26
CA CYS A 43 -13.48 -6.44 4.84
C CYS A 43 -13.48 -6.23 6.37
N PRO A 44 -12.66 -6.97 7.14
CA PRO A 44 -12.54 -6.76 8.58
C PRO A 44 -11.92 -5.39 8.90
N ALA A 45 -12.53 -4.67 9.85
CA ALA A 45 -12.02 -3.37 10.32
C ALA A 45 -10.65 -3.49 11.02
N ASP A 46 -10.31 -4.69 11.51
CA ASP A 46 -9.01 -5.01 12.12
C ASP A 46 -7.86 -5.11 11.10
N GLY A 47 -8.15 -5.07 9.80
CA GLY A 47 -7.12 -5.05 8.76
C GLY A 47 -6.34 -6.36 8.58
N SER A 48 -6.61 -7.39 9.38
CA SER A 48 -5.91 -8.69 9.38
C SER A 48 -6.13 -9.54 8.10
N ILE A 49 -6.98 -9.10 7.17
CA ILE A 49 -6.99 -9.58 5.78
C ILE A 49 -7.07 -8.39 4.83
N SER A 50 -5.97 -7.64 4.75
CA SER A 50 -5.76 -6.68 3.67
C SER A 50 -4.61 -7.18 2.79
N PRO A 51 -4.88 -7.83 1.63
CA PRO A 51 -3.87 -7.94 0.58
C PRO A 51 -3.52 -6.58 -0.08
N LEU A 52 -3.81 -5.46 0.58
CA LEU A 52 -3.45 -4.11 0.12
C LEU A 52 -2.00 -3.74 0.49
N GLN A 53 -1.05 -4.56 0.05
CA GLN A 53 0.33 -4.11 -0.17
C GLN A 53 0.55 -3.63 -1.63
N ARG A 54 -0.49 -3.60 -2.46
CA ARG A 54 -0.41 -3.12 -3.85
C ARG A 54 -1.45 -2.06 -4.20
N VAL A 55 -1.50 -1.01 -3.41
CA VAL A 55 -1.22 0.38 -3.85
C VAL A 55 -0.67 1.04 -2.58
N GLY A 56 0.64 1.27 -2.57
CA GLY A 56 1.36 1.70 -1.37
C GLY A 56 0.82 3.02 -0.84
N ARG A 57 -0.05 2.96 0.16
CA ARG A 57 -0.09 4.02 1.17
C ARG A 57 1.28 3.98 1.82
N LEU A 58 2.13 4.94 1.48
CA LEU A 58 3.43 5.11 2.11
C LEU A 58 3.19 5.06 3.62
N VAL A 59 3.81 4.09 4.29
CA VAL A 59 3.72 3.93 5.75
C VAL A 59 4.21 5.22 6.45
N SER A 60 5.00 6.01 5.72
CA SER A 60 5.34 7.40 5.96
C SER A 60 5.78 8.04 4.63
N GLU A 61 5.43 9.30 4.36
CA GLU A 61 5.91 10.06 3.19
C GLU A 61 7.45 10.03 3.05
N LEU A 62 8.15 9.69 4.13
CA LEU A 62 9.60 9.59 4.20
C LEU A 62 10.17 8.30 3.59
N GLN A 63 9.35 7.29 3.26
CA GLN A 63 9.89 5.99 2.82
C GLN A 63 10.62 6.06 1.48
N GLY A 64 10.13 6.88 0.55
CA GLY A 64 10.85 7.16 -0.71
C GLY A 64 12.14 7.96 -0.48
N CYS A 65 12.14 8.85 0.51
CA CYS A 65 13.32 9.60 0.92
C CYS A 65 14.35 8.73 1.66
N ALA A 66 13.91 7.64 2.30
CA ALA A 66 14.79 6.69 2.98
C ALA A 66 15.40 5.65 2.03
N THR A 67 15.01 5.61 0.75
CA THR A 67 15.62 4.71 -0.24
C THR A 67 17.13 4.96 -0.32
N GLN A 68 17.92 3.90 -0.18
CA GLN A 68 19.38 3.96 -0.25
C GLN A 68 19.82 4.07 -1.72
N CYS A 69 20.65 5.06 -2.03
CA CYS A 69 21.30 5.21 -3.33
C CYS A 69 22.81 5.02 -3.18
N GLU A 70 23.37 4.10 -3.96
CA GLU A 70 24.81 3.99 -4.17
C GLU A 70 25.20 4.85 -5.38
N LEU A 71 26.10 5.81 -5.17
CA LEU A 71 26.66 6.67 -6.22
C LEU A 71 28.15 6.82 -5.95
N ASP A 72 28.97 6.46 -6.92
CA ASP A 72 30.44 6.53 -6.83
C ASP A 72 31.01 5.72 -5.64
N GLY A 73 30.41 4.57 -5.33
CA GLY A 73 30.81 3.71 -4.21
C GLY A 73 30.43 4.24 -2.82
N VAL A 74 29.71 5.36 -2.74
CA VAL A 74 29.14 5.87 -1.50
C VAL A 74 27.66 5.52 -1.44
N THR A 75 27.22 4.87 -0.38
CA THR A 75 25.81 4.57 -0.13
C THR A 75 25.23 5.59 0.84
N ALA A 76 24.17 6.28 0.42
CA ALA A 76 23.47 7.27 1.23
C ALA A 76 21.98 7.29 0.91
N HIS A 77 21.15 7.68 1.89
CA HIS A 77 19.71 7.81 1.68
C HIS A 77 19.38 8.95 0.71
N CYS A 78 18.33 8.79 -0.09
CA CYS A 78 17.84 9.79 -1.03
C CYS A 78 17.65 11.16 -0.35
N THR A 79 17.08 11.17 0.87
CA THR A 79 16.89 12.39 1.68
C THR A 79 18.22 13.12 1.91
N GLU A 80 19.29 12.38 2.22
CA GLU A 80 20.59 12.93 2.53
C GLU A 80 21.22 13.58 1.29
N ARG A 81 21.10 12.91 0.15
CA ARG A 81 21.58 13.41 -1.14
C ARG A 81 20.82 14.66 -1.60
N VAL A 82 19.50 14.68 -1.43
CA VAL A 82 18.65 15.82 -1.77
C VAL A 82 18.99 17.02 -0.89
N LEU A 83 19.09 16.82 0.43
CA LEU A 83 19.47 17.89 1.35
C LEU A 83 20.87 18.44 1.07
N TYR A 84 21.83 17.56 0.76
CA TYR A 84 23.17 17.97 0.39
C TYR A 84 23.18 18.79 -0.91
N ALA A 85 22.50 18.31 -1.97
CA ALA A 85 22.42 19.01 -3.25
C ALA A 85 21.71 20.36 -3.11
N ALA A 86 20.61 20.44 -2.35
CA ALA A 86 19.88 21.68 -2.10
C ALA A 86 20.76 22.72 -1.38
N LYS A 87 21.59 22.30 -0.43
CA LYS A 87 22.48 23.18 0.33
C LYS A 87 23.75 23.59 -0.41
N ASN A 88 24.34 22.70 -1.20
CA ASN A 88 25.67 22.93 -1.80
C ASN A 88 25.60 23.33 -3.27
N ARG A 89 24.71 22.72 -4.05
CA ARG A 89 24.62 22.94 -5.50
C ARG A 89 23.56 23.98 -5.86
N PHE A 90 22.43 23.95 -5.16
CA PHE A 90 21.27 24.80 -5.44
C PHE A 90 21.03 25.85 -4.34
N ALA A 91 22.06 26.26 -3.60
CA ALA A 91 21.91 27.12 -2.41
C ALA A 91 21.08 28.40 -2.63
N PHE A 92 21.22 28.99 -3.82
CA PHE A 92 20.59 30.25 -4.23
C PHE A 92 19.34 30.06 -5.10
N ASP A 93 18.96 28.81 -5.40
CA ASP A 93 17.77 28.51 -6.19
C ASP A 93 16.52 28.59 -5.29
N PRO A 94 15.46 29.34 -5.68
CA PRO A 94 14.23 29.39 -4.91
C PRO A 94 13.51 28.03 -4.85
N ASN A 95 13.74 27.17 -5.83
CA ASN A 95 13.20 25.82 -5.91
C ASN A 95 14.24 24.74 -5.53
N LYS A 96 15.26 25.10 -4.74
CA LYS A 96 16.43 24.23 -4.46
C LYS A 96 16.11 22.81 -4.04
N CYS A 97 15.03 22.61 -3.28
CA CYS A 97 14.59 21.28 -2.88
C CYS A 97 14.08 20.46 -4.08
N GLN A 98 13.29 21.08 -4.97
CA GLN A 98 12.80 20.42 -6.18
C GLN A 98 13.94 20.16 -7.17
N SER A 99 14.79 21.16 -7.41
CA SER A 99 15.97 21.04 -8.27
C SER A 99 16.92 19.95 -7.78
N ALA A 100 17.16 19.87 -6.47
CA ALA A 100 17.94 18.80 -5.84
C ALA A 100 17.28 17.42 -5.98
N HIS A 101 15.97 17.34 -5.78
CA HIS A 101 15.23 16.09 -5.92
C HIS A 101 15.28 15.56 -7.36
N THR A 102 15.04 16.41 -8.35
CA THR A 102 15.16 16.05 -9.78
C THR A 102 16.57 15.58 -10.13
N LEU A 103 17.61 16.23 -9.59
CA LEU A 103 18.98 15.78 -9.79
C LEU A 103 19.22 14.39 -9.19
N VAL A 104 18.83 14.17 -7.93
CA VAL A 104 19.04 12.89 -7.24
C VAL A 104 18.26 11.75 -7.91
N GLN A 105 17.04 12.03 -8.41
CA GLN A 105 16.27 11.05 -9.19
C GLN A 105 16.99 10.61 -10.48
N GLY A 106 17.70 11.52 -11.15
CA GLY A 106 18.49 11.17 -12.33
C GLY A 106 19.77 10.40 -12.02
N LEU A 107 20.35 10.59 -10.83
CA LEU A 107 21.56 9.90 -10.39
C LEU A 107 21.27 8.51 -9.82
N CYS A 108 20.06 8.29 -9.31
CA CYS A 108 19.65 7.10 -8.57
C CYS A 108 18.35 6.51 -9.14
N PRO A 109 18.35 5.94 -10.36
CA PRO A 109 17.16 5.30 -10.92
C PRO A 109 16.97 3.93 -10.24
N PHE A 110 15.87 3.78 -9.50
CA PHE A 110 15.39 2.51 -8.96
C PHE A 110 14.07 2.12 -9.62
#